data_AF-A0A6A8LWH7-F1
#
_entry.id   AF-A0A6A8LWH7-F1
#
_cell.length_a   1.000
_cell.length_b   1.000
_cell.length_c   1.000
_cell.angle_alpha   90.00
_cell.angle_beta   90.00
_cell.angle_gamma   90.00
#
_symmetry.space_group_name_H-M   'P 1'
#
loop_
_entity.id
_entity.type
_entity.pdbx_description
1 polymer ?
#
loop_
_entity_poly.entity_id
_entity_poly.type
_entity_poly.pdbx_seq_one_letter_code
_entity_poly.pdbx_strand_id
1 'polypeptide(L)' 'MKFVELNNGVKMPQLGFGVFQIPDLTECEQAV' A
#
# COMPACT_ATOMS: atom_id res chain seq x y z
N MET A 1 10.99 -8.33 -3.86
CA MET A 1 10.24 -7.05 -3.86
C MET A 1 11.14 -5.97 -4.48
N LYS A 2 10.64 -5.19 -5.44
CA LYS A 2 11.38 -4.09 -6.08
C LYS A 2 11.02 -2.77 -5.39
N PHE A 3 12.02 -1.91 -5.19
CA PHE A 3 11.88 -0.61 -4.52
C PHE A 3 12.44 0.50 -5.42
N VAL A 4 11.90 1.71 -5.27
CA VAL A 4 12.46 2.95 -5.83
C VAL A 4 12.90 3.86 -4.70
N GLU A 5 14.00 4.58 -4.89
CA GLU A 5 14.42 5.63 -3.97
C GLU A 5 13.75 6.95 -4.34
N LEU A 6 13.02 7.52 -3.39
CA LEU A 6 12.38 8.82 -3.54
C LEU A 6 13.43 9.94 -3.37
N ASN A 7 13.06 11.16 -3.78
CA ASN A 7 13.94 12.34 -3.70
C ASN A 7 14.39 12.72 -2.28
N ASN A 8 13.75 12.17 -1.26
CA ASN A 8 14.08 12.33 0.16
C ASN A 8 14.87 11.13 0.74
N GLY A 9 15.36 10.21 -0.12
CA GLY A 9 16.14 9.03 0.26
C GLY A 9 15.30 7.85 0.81
N VAL A 10 13.98 7.98 0.87
CA VAL A 10 13.10 6.89 1.34
C VAL A 10 12.93 5.85 0.24
N LYS A 11 13.03 4.56 0.60
CA LYS A 11 12.78 3.44 -0.32
C LYS A 11 11.31 3.08 -0.33
N MET A 12 10.61 3.38 -1.42
CA MET A 12 9.21 3.05 -1.63
C MET A 12 9.06 1.72 -2.37
N PRO A 13 8.20 0.79 -1.91
CA PRO A 13 7.85 -0.40 -2.69
C PRO A 13 7.19 -0.01 -4.02
N GLN A 14 7.58 -0.66 -5.12
CA GLN A 14 6.97 -0.42 -6.43
C GLN A 14 5.56 -1.04 -6.57
N LEU A 15 5.25 -2.04 -5.75
CA LEU A 15 3.95 -2.70 -5.72
C LEU A 15 3.25 -2.29 -4.41
N GLY A 16 2.01 -1.83 -4.53
CA GLY A 16 1.15 -1.47 -3.40
C GLY A 16 -0.21 -2.16 -3.52
N PHE A 17 -0.87 -2.32 -2.38
CA PHE A 17 -2.24 -2.83 -2.29
C PHE A 17 -3.15 -1.70 -1.79
N GLY A 18 -4.24 -1.43 -2.52
CA GLY A 18 -5.16 -0.33 -2.23
C GLY A 18 -6.51 -0.85 -1.78
N VAL A 19 -7.06 -0.26 -0.72
CA VAL A 19 -8.32 -0.67 -0.08
C VAL A 19 -9.44 0.37 -0.18
N PHE A 20 -9.30 1.35 -1.08
CA PHE A 20 -10.28 2.43 -1.22
C PHE A 20 -11.65 1.89 -1.66
N GLN A 21 -12.72 2.43 -1.07
CA GLN A 21 -14.13 2.06 -1.31
C GLN A 21 -14.55 0.65 -0.90
N ILE A 22 -13.76 -0.06 -0.08
CA ILE A 22 -14.29 -1.23 0.63
C ILE A 22 -15.30 -0.70 1.67
N PRO A 23 -16.61 -1.01 1.54
CA PRO A 23 -17.65 -0.38 2.35
C PRO A 23 -17.69 -0.95 3.77
N ASP A 24 -17.30 -2.22 3.93
CA ASP A 24 -17.22 -2.89 5.22
C ASP A 24 -15.83 -2.71 5.85
N LEU A 25 -15.79 -2.21 7.09
CA LEU A 25 -14.52 -1.97 7.77
C LEU A 25 -13.79 -3.27 8.13
N THR A 26 -14.53 -4.32 8.48
CA THR A 26 -13.93 -5.61 8.83
C THR A 26 -13.32 -6.27 7.60
N GLU A 27 -13.97 -6.19 6.44
CA GLU A 27 -13.42 -6.62 5.14
C GLU A 27 -12.16 -5.81 4.78
N CYS A 28 -12.19 -4.49 4.98
CA CYS A 28 -11.03 -3.63 4.74
C CYS A 28 -9.83 -4.01 5.62
N GLU A 29 -10.07 -4.32 6.91
CA GLU A 29 -9.04 -4.76 7.85
C GLU A 29 -8.51 -6.17 7.51
N GLN A 30 -9.33 -7.05 6.97
CA GLN A 30 -8.90 -8.40 6.56
C GLN A 30 -8.05 -8.39 5.28
N ALA A 31 -8.20 -7.38 4.44
CA ALA A 31 -7.48 -7.26 3.18
C ALA A 31 -6.03 -6.78 3.33
N VAL A 32 -5.65 -6.26 4.52
CA VAL A 32 -4.34 -5.64 4.79
C VAL A 32 -3.38 -6.51 5.59
#